data_AF-A0A3A0AES6-F1
#
_entry.id   AF-A0A3A0AES6-F1
#
_cell.length_a   1.000
_cell.length_b   1.000
_cell.length_c   1.000
_cell.angle_alpha   90.00
_cell.angle_beta   90.00
_cell.angle_gamma   90.00
#
_symmetry.space_group_name_H-M   'P 1'
#
loop_
_entity.id
_entity.type
_entity.pdbx_description
1 polymer ?
#
loop_
_entity_poly.entity_id
_entity_poly.type
_entity_poly.pdbx_seq_one_letter_code
_entity_poly.pdbx_strand_id
1 'polypeptide(L)'
;RDPFTEEESEPDERLMRSIEEQIGITENGKRQFREEILIRISSLARRGQTFDYSSHDRLKEAIEKKLFADLRDVVKITTSSKTPDPEQLRRMNEVADRLVSDHGYCPVCANELLRYVGALLNR
;
A
#
# COMPACT_ATOMS: atom_id res chain seq x y z
N ARG A 1 20.35 -1.98 8.19
CA ARG A 1 20.77 -2.93 9.23
C ARG A 1 19.62 -3.85 9.49
N ASP A 2 19.81 -5.12 9.22
CA ASP A 2 18.88 -6.15 9.62
C ASP A 2 18.71 -6.11 11.16
N PRO A 3 17.48 -6.10 11.69
CA PRO A 3 17.23 -6.00 13.13
C PRO A 3 17.65 -7.26 13.93
N PHE A 4 18.00 -8.35 13.25
CA PHE A 4 18.42 -9.62 13.84
C PHE A 4 19.91 -9.94 13.57
N THR A 5 20.46 -9.53 12.43
CA THR A 5 21.87 -9.82 12.08
C THR A 5 22.81 -8.63 12.22
N GLU A 6 22.29 -7.40 12.37
CA GLU A 6 23.05 -6.13 12.40
C GLU A 6 23.93 -5.86 11.15
N GLU A 7 23.87 -6.74 10.15
CA GLU A 7 24.65 -6.63 8.92
C GLU A 7 24.12 -5.51 8.03
N GLU A 8 25.04 -4.90 7.27
CA GLU A 8 24.69 -3.99 6.18
C GLU A 8 24.10 -4.82 5.03
N SER A 9 22.78 -4.95 5.01
CA SER A 9 22.08 -5.53 3.86
C SER A 9 22.20 -4.61 2.65
N GLU A 10 22.45 -5.21 1.50
CA GLU A 10 22.38 -4.49 0.22
C GLU A 10 20.98 -3.90 0.01
N PRO A 11 20.87 -2.70 -0.62
CA PRO A 11 19.58 -2.14 -0.97
C PRO A 11 18.79 -3.08 -1.89
N ASP A 12 17.52 -3.33 -1.56
CA ASP A 12 16.63 -4.06 -2.46
C ASP A 12 16.19 -3.18 -3.63
N GLU A 13 17.06 -3.14 -4.64
CA GLU A 13 16.86 -2.41 -5.88
C GLU A 13 15.62 -2.87 -6.65
N ARG A 14 15.27 -4.16 -6.56
CA ARG A 14 14.10 -4.72 -7.24
C ARG A 14 12.82 -4.21 -6.60
N LEU A 15 12.76 -4.23 -5.28
CA LEU A 15 11.62 -3.65 -4.54
C LEU A 15 11.50 -2.16 -4.83
N MET A 16 12.59 -1.40 -4.76
CA MET A 16 12.54 0.04 -5.00
C MET A 16 12.09 0.37 -6.42
N ARG A 17 12.57 -0.35 -7.44
CA ARG A 17 12.08 -0.20 -8.82
C ARG A 17 10.59 -0.51 -8.94
N SER A 18 10.13 -1.59 -8.32
CA SER A 18 8.73 -1.98 -8.39
C SER A 18 7.77 -0.96 -7.76
N ILE A 19 8.25 -0.17 -6.78
CA ILE A 19 7.53 0.95 -6.16
C ILE A 19 7.52 2.16 -7.11
N GLU A 20 8.70 2.55 -7.62
CA GLU A 20 8.88 3.68 -8.53
C GLU A 20 8.00 3.58 -9.78
N GLU A 21 7.88 2.38 -10.34
CA GLU A 21 7.07 2.11 -11.54
C GLU A 21 5.57 2.33 -11.30
N GLN A 22 5.07 2.20 -10.05
CA GLN A 22 3.65 2.41 -9.74
C GLN A 22 3.17 3.85 -9.98
N ILE A 23 4.09 4.81 -9.95
CA ILE A 23 3.82 6.23 -10.22
C ILE A 23 4.45 6.70 -11.53
N GLY A 24 4.82 5.75 -12.41
CA GLY A 24 5.33 6.04 -13.75
C GLY A 24 6.77 6.56 -13.79
N ILE A 25 7.57 6.33 -12.75
CA ILE A 25 9.00 6.67 -12.79
C ILE A 25 9.73 5.69 -13.73
N THR A 26 10.21 6.25 -14.84
CA THR A 26 11.01 5.51 -15.82
C THR A 26 12.40 5.16 -15.27
N GLU A 27 13.09 4.21 -15.91
CA GLU A 27 14.48 3.87 -15.59
C GLU A 27 15.41 5.09 -15.57
N ASN A 28 15.21 6.03 -16.49
CA ASN A 28 16.00 7.27 -16.54
C ASN A 28 15.66 8.23 -15.40
N GLY A 29 14.42 8.19 -14.89
CA GLY A 29 13.94 9.04 -13.80
C GLY A 29 14.24 8.51 -12.40
N LYS A 30 14.64 7.24 -12.24
CA LYS A 30 14.83 6.61 -10.92
C LYS A 30 15.84 7.34 -10.05
N ARG A 31 16.94 7.79 -10.66
CA ARG A 31 18.02 8.49 -9.94
C ARG A 31 17.52 9.81 -9.37
N GLN A 32 16.84 10.61 -10.19
CA GLN A 32 16.28 11.89 -9.77
C GLN A 32 15.26 11.71 -8.63
N PHE A 33 14.38 10.70 -8.74
CA PHE A 33 13.40 10.41 -7.71
C PHE A 33 14.03 10.00 -6.37
N ARG A 34 15.06 9.16 -6.40
CA ARG A 34 15.78 8.76 -5.17
C ARG A 34 16.58 9.91 -4.57
N GLU A 35 17.17 10.77 -5.39
CA GLU A 35 17.84 11.99 -4.95
C GLU A 35 16.85 12.94 -4.25
N GLU A 36 15.63 13.09 -4.79
CA GLU A 36 14.53 13.85 -4.16
C GLU A 36 14.22 13.33 -2.74
N ILE A 37 14.10 12.01 -2.58
CA ILE A 37 13.88 11.34 -1.28
C ILE A 37 15.06 11.58 -0.34
N LEU A 38 16.30 11.42 -0.81
CA LEU A 38 17.50 11.66 -0.01
C LEU A 38 17.62 13.11 0.47
N ILE A 39 17.23 14.08 -0.36
CA ILE A 39 17.16 15.50 0.02
C ILE A 39 16.15 15.69 1.15
N ARG A 40 14.99 15.02 1.07
CA ARG A 40 13.95 15.09 2.12
C ARG A 40 14.44 14.47 3.43
N ILE A 41 15.05 13.29 3.38
CA ILE A 41 15.69 12.62 4.53
C ILE A 41 16.70 13.57 5.19
N SER A 42 17.61 14.13 4.39
CA SER A 42 18.66 15.04 4.87
C SER A 42 18.08 16.31 5.51
N SER A 43 16.99 16.84 4.96
CA SER A 43 16.30 18.01 5.50
C SER A 43 15.67 17.74 6.87
N LEU A 44 15.03 16.59 7.04
CA LEU A 44 14.44 16.16 8.33
C LEU A 44 15.52 15.86 9.37
N ALA A 45 16.58 15.14 8.98
CA ALA A 45 17.69 14.80 9.87
C ALA A 45 18.36 16.05 10.45
N ARG A 46 18.57 17.10 9.65
CA ARG A 46 19.11 18.40 10.14
C ARG A 46 18.21 19.09 11.16
N ARG A 47 16.93 18.76 11.20
CA ARG A 47 15.94 19.28 12.17
C ARG A 47 15.76 18.34 13.37
N GLY A 48 16.57 17.28 13.46
CA GLY A 48 16.39 16.23 14.48
C GLY A 48 15.13 15.40 14.31
N GLN A 49 14.53 15.40 13.10
CA GLN A 49 13.32 14.63 12.78
C GLN A 49 13.70 13.35 12.04
N THR A 50 12.99 12.26 12.36
CA THR A 50 13.11 10.99 11.64
C THR A 50 12.33 11.06 10.34
N PHE A 51 12.88 10.48 9.28
CA PHE A 51 12.15 10.33 8.02
C PHE A 51 11.11 9.22 8.16
N ASP A 52 9.89 9.50 7.71
CA ASP A 52 8.84 8.50 7.50
C ASP A 52 8.41 8.53 6.03
N TYR A 53 7.99 7.39 5.47
CA TYR A 53 7.61 7.31 4.06
C TYR A 53 6.44 8.26 3.70
N SER A 54 5.57 8.57 4.66
CA SER A 54 4.49 9.55 4.51
C SER A 54 4.97 11.00 4.46
N SER A 55 6.24 11.26 4.80
CA SER A 55 6.84 12.59 4.75
C SER A 55 7.21 13.05 3.33
N HIS A 56 7.00 12.20 2.32
CA HIS A 56 7.23 12.47 0.91
C HIS A 56 6.05 11.96 0.08
N ASP A 57 5.19 12.88 -0.39
CA ASP A 57 3.89 12.54 -0.98
C ASP A 57 3.98 11.54 -2.13
N ARG A 58 4.95 11.71 -3.04
CA ARG A 58 5.11 10.79 -4.18
C ARG A 58 5.59 9.39 -3.76
N LEU A 59 6.39 9.29 -2.70
CA LEU A 59 6.87 8.00 -2.19
C LEU A 59 5.73 7.28 -1.48
N LYS A 60 4.96 8.02 -0.68
CA LYS A 60 3.73 7.54 -0.06
C LYS A 60 2.77 6.96 -1.10
N GLU A 61 2.47 7.73 -2.15
CA GLU A 61 1.59 7.29 -3.23
C GLU A 61 2.14 6.03 -3.93
N ALA A 62 3.44 5.99 -4.21
CA ALA A 62 4.08 4.85 -4.87
C ALA A 62 3.97 3.57 -4.03
N ILE A 63 4.20 3.67 -2.72
CA ILE A 63 4.07 2.55 -1.78
C ILE A 63 2.61 2.11 -1.67
N GLU A 64 1.66 3.03 -1.51
CA GLU A 64 0.23 2.72 -1.42
C GLU A 64 -0.26 2.00 -2.68
N LYS A 65 0.13 2.49 -3.86
CA LYS A 65 -0.18 1.83 -5.13
C LYS A 65 0.47 0.45 -5.24
N LYS A 66 1.71 0.29 -4.77
CA LYS A 66 2.41 -1.00 -4.78
C LYS A 66 1.68 -2.02 -3.91
N LEU A 67 1.36 -1.64 -2.68
CA LEU A 67 0.58 -2.46 -1.75
C LEU A 67 -0.77 -2.85 -2.36
N PHE A 68 -1.47 -1.90 -2.98
CA PHE A 68 -2.74 -2.19 -3.64
C PHE A 68 -2.58 -3.14 -4.83
N ALA A 69 -1.54 -2.95 -5.66
CA ALA A 69 -1.24 -3.82 -6.78
C ALA A 69 -0.96 -5.26 -6.31
N ASP A 70 -0.15 -5.43 -5.25
CA ASP A 70 0.22 -6.74 -4.71
C ASP A 70 -0.96 -7.46 -4.05
N LEU A 71 -1.88 -6.71 -3.43
CA LEU A 71 -3.06 -7.26 -2.77
C LEU A 71 -4.28 -7.40 -3.69
N ARG A 72 -4.21 -6.86 -4.91
CA ARG A 72 -5.35 -6.77 -5.84
C ARG A 72 -6.03 -8.11 -6.06
N ASP A 73 -5.25 -9.15 -6.34
CA ASP A 73 -5.77 -10.49 -6.64
C ASP A 73 -6.42 -11.12 -5.41
N VAL A 74 -5.86 -10.89 -4.22
CA VAL A 74 -6.44 -11.35 -2.95
C VAL A 74 -7.80 -10.67 -2.71
N VAL A 75 -7.89 -9.36 -2.93
CA VAL A 75 -9.14 -8.60 -2.79
C VAL A 75 -10.16 -9.07 -3.84
N LYS A 76 -9.73 -9.28 -5.08
CA LYS A 76 -10.59 -9.80 -6.15
C LYS A 76 -11.17 -11.16 -5.80
N ILE A 77 -10.32 -12.11 -5.38
CA ILE A 77 -10.77 -13.46 -4.95
C ILE A 77 -11.79 -13.35 -3.82
N THR A 78 -11.51 -12.52 -2.80
CA THR A 78 -12.38 -12.37 -1.62
C THR A 78 -13.74 -11.75 -1.96
N THR A 79 -13.83 -10.97 -3.05
CA THR A 79 -15.03 -10.20 -3.41
C THR A 79 -15.79 -10.71 -4.65
N SER A 80 -15.26 -11.72 -5.36
CA SER A 80 -15.75 -12.12 -6.70
C SER A 80 -16.82 -13.23 -6.69
N SER A 81 -17.14 -13.87 -5.57
CA SER A 81 -18.02 -15.04 -5.57
C SER A 81 -19.51 -14.65 -5.50
N LYS A 82 -20.29 -15.10 -6.49
CA LYS A 82 -21.77 -15.04 -6.45
C LYS A 82 -22.34 -15.78 -5.22
N THR A 83 -21.62 -16.81 -4.78
CA THR A 83 -21.88 -17.55 -3.54
C THR A 83 -20.54 -17.69 -2.81
N PRO A 84 -20.21 -16.76 -1.90
CA PRO A 84 -18.95 -16.83 -1.15
C PRO A 84 -18.92 -18.06 -0.24
N ASP A 85 -17.74 -18.67 -0.15
CA ASP A 85 -17.50 -19.73 0.81
C ASP A 85 -17.51 -19.18 2.26
N PRO A 86 -17.61 -20.06 3.29
CA PRO A 86 -17.67 -19.61 4.68
C PRO A 86 -16.46 -18.77 5.12
N GLU A 87 -15.27 -19.02 4.58
CA GLU A 87 -14.05 -18.28 4.94
C GLU A 87 -14.06 -16.88 4.32
N GLN A 88 -14.45 -16.78 3.04
CA GLN A 88 -14.66 -15.51 2.35
C GLN A 88 -15.72 -14.65 3.05
N LEU A 89 -16.86 -15.24 3.40
CA LEU A 89 -17.91 -14.56 4.16
C LEU A 89 -17.39 -14.02 5.49
N ARG A 90 -16.62 -14.83 6.22
CA ARG A 90 -16.03 -14.41 7.50
C ARG A 90 -15.10 -13.21 7.32
N ARG A 91 -14.18 -13.27 6.33
CA ARG A 91 -13.25 -12.17 6.03
C ARG A 91 -13.98 -10.90 5.59
N MET A 92 -15.02 -11.02 4.76
CA MET A 92 -15.82 -9.86 4.34
C MET A 92 -16.52 -9.20 5.52
N ASN A 93 -17.09 -10.00 6.44
CA ASN A 93 -17.72 -9.47 7.65
C ASN A 93 -16.69 -8.80 8.57
N GLU A 94 -15.52 -9.41 8.79
CA GLU A 94 -14.43 -8.82 9.57
C GLU A 94 -14.00 -7.45 9.01
N VAL A 95 -13.94 -7.31 7.68
CA VAL A 95 -13.61 -6.02 7.04
C VAL A 95 -14.76 -5.02 7.20
N ALA A 96 -16.02 -5.45 7.02
CA ALA A 96 -17.18 -4.58 7.23
C ALA A 96 -17.23 -4.06 8.68
N ASP A 97 -16.97 -4.92 9.65
CA ASP A 97 -16.94 -4.55 11.07
C ASP A 97 -15.83 -3.54 11.37
N ARG A 98 -14.63 -3.69 10.78
CA ARG A 98 -13.54 -2.70 10.88
C ARG A 98 -13.91 -1.37 10.23
N LEU A 99 -14.58 -1.38 9.07
CA LEU A 99 -15.06 -0.15 8.43
C LEU A 99 -16.05 0.60 9.33
N VAL A 100 -16.93 -0.13 10.02
CA VAL A 100 -17.89 0.49 10.95
C VAL A 100 -17.19 1.01 12.21
N SER A 101 -16.38 0.18 12.87
CA SER A 101 -15.77 0.47 14.17
C SER A 101 -14.63 1.50 14.09
N ASP A 102 -13.71 1.35 13.14
CA ASP A 102 -12.48 2.15 13.08
C ASP A 102 -12.63 3.35 12.14
N HIS A 103 -13.57 3.30 11.18
CA HIS A 103 -13.72 4.31 10.14
C HIS A 103 -15.11 4.97 10.10
N GLY A 104 -16.03 4.59 10.99
CA GLY A 104 -17.32 5.26 11.17
C GLY A 104 -18.33 5.05 10.04
N TYR A 105 -18.14 4.03 9.20
CA TYR A 105 -19.13 3.70 8.16
C TYR A 105 -20.42 3.15 8.79
N CYS A 106 -21.55 3.39 8.15
CA CYS A 106 -22.78 2.67 8.51
C CYS A 106 -22.70 1.20 8.03
N PRO A 107 -23.38 0.23 8.67
CA PRO A 107 -23.31 -1.18 8.25
C PRO A 107 -23.68 -1.41 6.79
N VAL A 108 -24.70 -0.70 6.29
CA VAL A 108 -25.12 -0.78 4.87
C VAL A 108 -24.05 -0.16 3.96
N CYS A 109 -23.47 0.95 4.37
CA CYS A 109 -22.43 1.68 3.65
C CYS A 109 -21.16 0.84 3.48
N ALA A 110 -20.72 0.16 4.54
CA ALA A 110 -19.56 -0.73 4.52
C ALA A 110 -19.76 -1.91 3.55
N ASN A 111 -20.96 -2.51 3.58
CA ASN A 111 -21.31 -3.61 2.67
C ASN A 111 -21.38 -3.16 1.20
N GLU A 112 -21.98 -1.99 0.92
CA GLU A 112 -22.02 -1.44 -0.43
C GLU A 112 -20.63 -1.04 -0.95
N LEU A 113 -19.78 -0.47 -0.10
CA LEU A 113 -18.39 -0.18 -0.46
C LEU A 113 -17.64 -1.45 -0.86
N LEU A 114 -17.76 -2.52 -0.07
CA LEU A 114 -17.15 -3.81 -0.38
C LEU A 114 -17.63 -4.37 -1.73
N ARG A 115 -18.94 -4.30 -2.02
CA ARG A 115 -19.50 -4.71 -3.32
C ARG A 115 -18.97 -3.85 -4.46
N TYR A 116 -18.93 -2.53 -4.27
CA TYR A 116 -18.46 -1.59 -5.28
C TYR A 116 -16.98 -1.80 -5.62
N VAL A 117 -16.13 -1.96 -4.60
CA VAL A 117 -14.70 -2.28 -4.79
C VAL A 117 -14.53 -3.61 -5.51
N GLY A 118 -15.28 -4.64 -5.10
CA GLY A 118 -15.28 -5.93 -5.81
C GLY A 118 -15.67 -5.81 -7.29
N ALA A 119 -16.69 -5.01 -7.59
CA ALA A 119 -17.11 -4.75 -8.97
C ALA A 119 -16.06 -3.99 -9.79
N LEU A 120 -15.35 -3.02 -9.19
CA LEU A 120 -14.26 -2.30 -9.85
C LEU A 120 -13.06 -3.20 -10.17
N LEU A 121 -12.73 -4.12 -9.27
CA LEU A 121 -11.59 -5.04 -9.41
C LEU A 121 -11.87 -6.25 -10.33
N ASN A 122 -13.15 -6.55 -10.56
CA ASN A 122 -13.58 -7.59 -11.48
C ASN A 122 -13.69 -7.13 -12.94
N ARG A 123 -13.50 -5.84 -13.23
CA ARG A 123 -13.33 -5.31 -14.58
C ARG A 123 -11.90 -5.48 -15.07
#